data_AF-A0A816FKC1-F1
#
_entry.id   AF-A0A816FKC1-F1
#
_cell.length_a   1.000
_cell.length_b   1.000
_cell.length_c   1.000
_cell.angle_alpha   90.00
_cell.angle_beta   90.00
_cell.angle_gamma   90.00
#
_symmetry.space_group_name_H-M   'P 1'
#
loop_
_entity.id
_entity.type
_entity.pdbx_description
1 polymer ?
#
loop_
_entity_poly.entity_id
_entity_poly.type
_entity_poly.pdbx_seq_one_letter_code
_entity_poly.pdbx_strand_id
1 'polypeptide(L)'
;MNDSNSYFILIIICLQTLYNCILAIIGQYIYGYFLRTYYDMYQNWTIIKNSSLKIDIFELNREQSQQQSADLIFQATLWRAFPVIIITYLFGLYTSQLNRRLILILSIIGNALHVIIYQAIIYKNLAEYWWYISAFIAGLAGGTNILGIVINLVITESTEENERSSRFVRYGAMTTAL
;
A
#
# COMPACT_ATOMS: atom_id res chain seq x y z
N MET A 1 25.32 11.21 -14.51
CA MET A 1 24.82 10.15 -13.60
C MET A 1 25.46 8.84 -14.03
N ASN A 2 26.19 8.12 -13.16
CA ASN A 2 26.75 6.80 -13.55
C ASN A 2 25.60 5.84 -13.88
N ASP A 3 25.66 5.14 -15.01
CA ASP A 3 24.56 4.32 -15.53
C ASP A 3 24.07 3.28 -14.52
N SER A 4 24.98 2.72 -13.71
CA SER A 4 24.67 1.81 -12.61
C SER A 4 23.64 2.35 -11.61
N ASN A 5 23.66 3.65 -11.28
CA ASN A 5 22.66 4.25 -10.38
C ASN A 5 21.30 4.43 -11.07
N SER A 6 21.28 4.65 -12.40
CA SER A 6 20.04 4.78 -13.18
C SER A 6 19.28 3.45 -13.21
N TYR A 7 19.97 2.34 -13.50
CA TYR A 7 19.37 1.00 -13.46
C TYR A 7 18.86 0.63 -12.06
N PHE A 8 19.59 0.98 -10.99
CA PHE A 8 19.17 0.71 -9.62
C PHE A 8 17.85 1.42 -9.25
N ILE A 9 17.69 2.70 -9.62
CA ILE A 9 16.44 3.44 -9.39
C ILE A 9 15.29 2.85 -10.20
N LEU A 10 15.53 2.49 -11.47
CA LEU A 10 14.52 1.86 -12.32
C LEU A 10 14.01 0.54 -11.72
N ILE A 11 14.90 -0.33 -11.24
CA ILE A 11 14.54 -1.59 -10.56
C ILE A 11 13.68 -1.31 -9.32
N ILE A 12 14.02 -0.30 -8.53
CA ILE A 12 13.24 0.09 -7.34
C ILE A 12 11.84 0.57 -7.70
N ILE A 13 11.71 1.39 -8.76
CA ILE A 13 10.40 1.86 -9.25
C ILE A 13 9.56 0.66 -9.73
N CYS A 14 10.14 -0.25 -10.54
CA CYS A 14 9.44 -1.46 -11.00
C CYS A 14 8.97 -2.36 -9.84
N LEU A 15 9.81 -2.56 -8.81
CA LEU A 15 9.43 -3.30 -7.60
C LEU A 15 8.29 -2.60 -6.84
N GLN A 16 8.30 -1.27 -6.78
CA GLN A 16 7.25 -0.48 -6.14
C GLN A 16 5.92 -0.53 -6.91
N THR A 17 5.94 -0.48 -8.24
CA THR A 17 4.76 -0.70 -9.09
C THR A 17 4.20 -2.11 -8.87
N LEU A 18 5.04 -3.14 -8.88
CA LEU A 18 4.62 -4.52 -8.63
C LEU A 18 3.95 -4.69 -7.26
N TYR A 19 4.51 -4.07 -6.21
CA TYR A 19 3.90 -4.03 -4.89
C TYR A 19 2.52 -3.35 -4.90
N ASN A 20 2.36 -2.22 -5.60
CA ASN A 20 1.06 -1.55 -5.74
C ASN A 20 0.03 -2.43 -6.46
N CYS A 21 0.43 -3.15 -7.51
CA CYS A 21 -0.44 -4.12 -8.20
C CYS A 21 -0.86 -5.26 -7.25
N ILE A 22 0.05 -5.79 -6.44
CA ILE A 22 -0.26 -6.83 -5.45
C ILE A 22 -1.25 -6.31 -4.40
N LEU A 23 -1.07 -5.09 -3.89
CA LEU A 23 -2.03 -4.46 -2.97
C LEU A 23 -3.41 -4.28 -3.61
N ALA A 24 -3.49 -3.89 -4.88
CA ALA A 24 -4.76 -3.77 -5.58
C ALA A 24 -5.49 -5.12 -5.69
N ILE A 25 -4.76 -6.21 -6.00
CA ILE A 25 -5.31 -7.57 -6.01
C ILE A 25 -5.80 -7.99 -4.61
N ILE A 26 -5.04 -7.68 -3.56
CA ILE A 26 -5.43 -7.95 -2.17
C ILE A 26 -6.69 -7.16 -1.79
N GLY A 27 -6.82 -5.90 -2.22
CA GLY A 27 -8.03 -5.09 -2.02
C GLY A 27 -9.27 -5.72 -2.66
N GLN A 28 -9.16 -6.22 -3.89
CA GLN A 28 -10.24 -6.98 -4.55
C GLN A 28 -10.58 -8.28 -3.80
N TYR A 29 -9.58 -8.96 -3.23
CA TYR A 29 -9.80 -10.15 -2.42
C TYR A 29 -10.55 -9.83 -1.12
N ILE A 30 -10.16 -8.78 -0.39
CA ILE A 30 -10.82 -8.32 0.85
C ILE A 30 -12.31 -8.03 0.57
N TYR A 31 -12.59 -7.30 -0.51
CA TYR A 31 -13.97 -7.04 -0.94
C TYR A 31 -14.74 -8.33 -1.24
N GLY A 32 -14.13 -9.28 -1.97
CA GLY A 32 -14.74 -10.59 -2.25
C GLY A 32 -14.97 -11.44 -0.99
N TYR A 33 -14.09 -11.36 0.01
CA TYR A 33 -14.25 -12.01 1.30
C TYR A 33 -15.50 -11.48 2.03
N PHE A 34 -15.62 -10.16 2.21
CA PHE A 34 -16.80 -9.57 2.84
C PHE A 34 -18.08 -9.88 2.06
N LEU A 35 -18.06 -9.76 0.73
CA LEU A 35 -19.21 -10.05 -0.14
C LEU A 35 -19.72 -11.48 0.08
N ARG A 36 -18.82 -12.46 0.20
CA ARG A 36 -19.18 -13.84 0.52
C ARG A 36 -19.74 -13.98 1.93
N THR A 37 -19.11 -13.36 2.94
CA THR A 37 -19.55 -13.42 4.34
C THR A 37 -20.98 -12.89 4.52
N TYR A 38 -21.32 -11.76 3.88
CA TYR A 38 -22.69 -11.23 3.89
C TYR A 38 -23.67 -12.07 3.07
N TYR A 39 -23.24 -12.64 1.94
CA TYR A 39 -24.06 -13.56 1.14
C TYR A 39 -24.43 -14.86 1.88
N ASP A 40 -23.47 -15.46 2.60
CA ASP A 40 -23.69 -16.71 3.35
C ASP A 40 -24.61 -16.46 4.57
N MET A 41 -24.52 -15.28 5.22
CA MET A 41 -25.52 -14.84 6.21
C MET A 41 -26.92 -14.67 5.61
N TYR A 42 -27.01 -14.14 4.38
CA TYR A 42 -28.28 -13.91 3.68
C TYR A 42 -28.97 -15.21 3.22
N GLN A 43 -28.23 -16.20 2.74
CA GLN A 43 -28.77 -17.51 2.35
C GLN A 43 -29.49 -18.18 3.54
N ASN A 44 -28.91 -18.11 4.74
CA ASN A 44 -29.55 -18.62 5.97
C ASN A 44 -30.85 -17.86 6.33
N TRP A 45 -30.96 -16.57 5.99
CA TRP A 45 -32.16 -15.77 6.26
C TRP A 45 -33.28 -15.94 5.23
N THR A 46 -32.99 -16.36 4.00
CA THR A 46 -33.95 -16.28 2.87
C THR A 46 -34.63 -17.56 2.44
N ILE A 47 -34.73 -18.52 3.36
CA ILE A 47 -35.60 -19.71 3.27
C ILE A 47 -37.12 -19.35 3.16
N ILE A 48 -37.52 -18.06 3.29
CA ILE A 48 -38.90 -17.69 3.62
C ILE A 48 -39.72 -16.94 2.53
N LYS A 49 -39.15 -16.16 1.58
CA LYS A 49 -39.98 -15.17 0.80
C LYS A 49 -39.57 -14.81 -0.65
N ASN A 50 -40.42 -13.96 -1.25
CA ASN A 50 -40.57 -13.56 -2.66
C ASN A 50 -39.33 -12.99 -3.39
N SER A 51 -39.40 -13.03 -4.73
CA SER A 51 -38.35 -12.63 -5.69
C SER A 51 -38.01 -11.14 -5.73
N SER A 52 -38.96 -10.22 -5.56
CA SER A 52 -38.66 -8.77 -5.55
C SER A 52 -37.73 -8.39 -4.39
N LEU A 53 -37.94 -8.99 -3.22
CA LEU A 53 -37.10 -8.82 -2.03
C LEU A 53 -35.64 -9.31 -2.23
N LYS A 54 -35.36 -10.07 -3.30
CA LYS A 54 -34.00 -10.57 -3.59
C LYS A 54 -33.10 -9.53 -4.25
N ILE A 55 -33.66 -8.57 -4.97
CA ILE A 55 -32.88 -7.54 -5.67
C ILE A 55 -32.40 -6.51 -4.64
N ASP A 56 -33.32 -5.91 -3.89
CA ASP A 56 -33.03 -4.90 -2.86
C ASP A 56 -31.98 -5.39 -1.84
N ILE A 57 -32.06 -6.66 -1.41
CA ILE A 57 -31.10 -7.20 -0.42
C ILE A 57 -29.77 -7.58 -1.06
N PHE A 58 -29.71 -7.94 -2.35
CA PHE A 58 -28.43 -8.14 -3.03
C PHE A 58 -27.67 -6.82 -3.17
N GLU A 59 -28.36 -5.72 -3.47
CA GLU A 59 -27.77 -4.38 -3.49
C GLU A 59 -27.31 -3.95 -2.09
N LEU A 60 -28.16 -4.11 -1.06
CA LEU A 60 -27.79 -3.83 0.34
C LEU A 60 -26.54 -4.62 0.81
N ASN A 61 -26.47 -5.93 0.51
CA ASN A 61 -25.31 -6.75 0.85
C ASN A 61 -24.03 -6.27 0.15
N ARG A 62 -24.16 -5.80 -1.11
CA ARG A 62 -23.05 -5.24 -1.89
C ARG A 62 -22.56 -3.94 -1.27
N GLU A 63 -23.47 -3.03 -0.91
CA GLU A 63 -23.15 -1.76 -0.25
C GLU A 63 -22.45 -1.99 1.11
N GLN A 64 -22.99 -2.87 1.95
CA GLN A 64 -22.37 -3.23 3.23
C GLN A 64 -20.97 -3.83 3.06
N SER A 65 -20.79 -4.69 2.05
CA SER A 65 -19.48 -5.29 1.75
C SER A 65 -18.47 -4.26 1.24
N GLN A 66 -18.92 -3.31 0.42
CA GLN A 66 -18.10 -2.17 -0.02
C GLN A 66 -17.70 -1.32 1.18
N GLN A 67 -18.65 -0.93 2.02
CA GLN A 67 -18.41 -0.12 3.22
C GLN A 67 -17.40 -0.78 4.16
N GLN A 68 -17.60 -2.05 4.54
CA GLN A 68 -16.68 -2.77 5.43
C GLN A 68 -15.27 -2.91 4.83
N SER A 69 -15.17 -3.19 3.53
CA SER A 69 -13.86 -3.24 2.85
C SER A 69 -13.16 -1.87 2.84
N ALA A 70 -13.91 -0.79 2.66
CA ALA A 70 -13.39 0.58 2.68
C ALA A 70 -12.98 1.01 4.10
N ASP A 71 -13.80 0.71 5.11
CA ASP A 71 -13.50 0.99 6.52
C ASP A 71 -12.24 0.26 6.97
N LEU A 72 -12.07 -1.02 6.64
CA LEU A 72 -10.86 -1.78 6.95
C LEU A 72 -9.60 -1.21 6.26
N ILE A 73 -9.70 -0.86 4.98
CA ILE A 73 -8.60 -0.23 4.23
C ILE A 73 -8.26 1.15 4.81
N PHE A 74 -9.27 1.94 5.19
CA PHE A 74 -9.10 3.25 5.81
C PHE A 74 -8.41 3.15 7.17
N GLN A 75 -8.89 2.28 8.07
CA GLN A 75 -8.28 2.04 9.37
C GLN A 75 -6.84 1.53 9.25
N ALA A 76 -6.57 0.55 8.37
CA ALA A 76 -5.21 0.08 8.09
C ALA A 76 -4.31 1.22 7.55
N THR A 77 -4.86 2.13 6.74
CA THR A 77 -4.14 3.31 6.24
C THR A 77 -3.79 4.29 7.37
N LEU A 78 -4.70 4.53 8.32
CA LEU A 78 -4.43 5.35 9.51
C LEU A 78 -3.35 4.72 10.41
N TRP A 79 -3.46 3.42 10.69
CA TRP A 79 -2.47 2.67 11.47
C TRP A 79 -1.08 2.65 10.82
N ARG A 80 -1.01 2.68 9.49
CA ARG A 80 0.23 2.86 8.74
C ARG A 80 0.74 4.30 8.78
N ALA A 81 -0.14 5.30 8.66
CA ALA A 81 0.25 6.71 8.54
C ALA A 81 1.03 7.22 9.77
N PHE A 82 0.61 6.84 10.99
CA PHE A 82 1.26 7.27 12.23
C PHE A 82 2.76 6.93 12.30
N PRO A 83 3.20 5.66 12.21
CA PRO A 83 4.63 5.33 12.20
C PRO A 83 5.35 5.84 10.94
N VAL A 84 4.68 5.93 9.78
CA VAL A 84 5.28 6.52 8.57
C VAL A 84 5.72 7.96 8.84
N ILE A 85 4.88 8.81 9.43
CA ILE A 85 5.21 10.22 9.69
C ILE A 85 6.46 10.33 10.58
N ILE A 86 6.51 9.55 11.66
CA ILE A 86 7.64 9.54 12.61
C ILE A 86 8.93 9.10 11.93
N ILE A 87 8.91 7.97 11.24
CA ILE A 87 10.10 7.40 10.59
C ILE A 87 10.55 8.26 9.39
N THR A 88 9.62 8.84 8.64
CA THR A 88 9.91 9.77 7.53
C THR A 88 10.65 11.00 8.05
N TYR A 89 10.22 11.57 9.18
CA TYR A 89 10.90 12.69 9.82
C TYR A 89 12.31 12.31 10.32
N LEU A 90 12.43 11.18 11.03
CA LEU A 90 13.72 10.69 11.53
C LEU A 90 14.70 10.44 10.39
N PHE A 91 14.32 9.72 9.34
CA PHE A 91 15.20 9.54 8.19
C PHE A 91 15.49 10.85 7.48
N GLY A 92 14.53 11.78 7.34
CA GLY A 92 14.78 13.12 6.81
C GLY A 92 15.93 13.83 7.51
N LEU A 93 15.97 13.79 8.85
CA LEU A 93 17.07 14.34 9.66
C LEU A 93 18.39 13.58 9.47
N TYR A 94 18.36 12.24 9.51
CA TYR A 94 19.56 11.41 9.53
C TYR A 94 20.07 10.96 8.14
N THR A 95 19.45 11.35 7.02
CA THR A 95 19.84 10.89 5.66
C THR A 95 21.25 11.35 5.24
N SER A 96 21.80 12.39 5.86
CA SER A 96 23.19 12.80 5.66
C SER A 96 24.21 11.86 6.32
N GLN A 97 23.80 11.12 7.36
CA GLN A 97 24.65 10.20 8.13
C GLN A 97 24.39 8.73 7.77
N LEU A 98 23.16 8.39 7.38
CA LEU A 98 22.73 7.05 7.03
C LEU A 98 22.97 6.75 5.54
N ASN A 99 23.46 5.56 5.24
CA ASN A 99 23.61 5.10 3.86
C ASN A 99 22.22 4.91 3.21
N ARG A 100 21.91 5.74 2.21
CA ARG A 100 20.62 5.74 1.49
C ARG A 100 20.22 4.40 0.89
N ARG A 101 21.20 3.56 0.51
CA ARG A 101 20.92 2.21 0.02
C ARG A 101 20.30 1.33 1.12
N LEU A 102 20.72 1.48 2.37
CA LEU A 102 20.13 0.76 3.51
C LEU A 102 18.69 1.23 3.78
N ILE A 103 18.44 2.54 3.72
CA ILE A 103 17.10 3.13 3.89
C ILE A 103 16.13 2.58 2.81
N LEU A 104 16.57 2.50 1.55
CA LEU A 104 15.77 1.91 0.48
C LEU A 104 15.51 0.41 0.68
N ILE A 105 16.54 -0.36 1.02
CA ILE A 105 16.41 -1.80 1.29
C ILE A 105 15.45 -2.07 2.45
N LEU A 106 15.49 -1.25 3.51
CA LEU A 106 14.58 -1.37 4.65
C LEU A 106 13.11 -1.18 4.25
N SER A 107 12.82 -0.18 3.41
CA SER A 107 11.46 0.05 2.88
C SER A 107 10.97 -1.13 2.03
N ILE A 108 11.83 -1.68 1.16
CA ILE A 108 11.52 -2.87 0.34
C ILE A 108 11.22 -4.09 1.24
N ILE A 109 12.05 -4.34 2.25
CA ILE A 109 11.85 -5.46 3.20
C ILE A 109 10.55 -5.30 3.97
N GLY A 110 10.23 -4.10 4.46
CA GLY A 110 8.97 -3.84 5.17
C GLY A 110 7.73 -4.01 4.29
N ASN A 111 7.78 -3.52 3.05
CA ASN A 111 6.72 -3.74 2.06
C ASN A 111 6.56 -5.23 1.71
N ALA A 112 7.66 -5.98 1.57
CA ALA A 112 7.60 -7.43 1.34
C ALA A 112 7.00 -8.19 2.53
N LEU A 113 7.41 -7.85 3.76
CA LEU A 113 6.87 -8.43 5.00
C LEU A 113 5.36 -8.14 5.14
N HIS A 114 4.93 -6.92 4.82
CA HIS A 114 3.52 -6.51 4.79
C HIS A 114 2.68 -7.40 3.87
N VAL A 115 3.14 -7.65 2.64
CA VAL A 115 2.47 -8.57 1.69
C VAL A 115 2.42 -9.99 2.24
N ILE A 116 3.52 -10.49 2.82
CA ILE A 116 3.57 -11.84 3.40
C ILE A 116 2.56 -11.99 4.54
N ILE A 117 2.44 -10.99 5.42
CA ILE A 117 1.47 -11.01 6.52
C ILE A 117 0.03 -10.93 5.97
N TYR A 118 -0.26 -10.05 5.00
CA TYR A 118 -1.57 -9.99 4.34
C TYR A 118 -1.95 -11.32 3.70
N GLN A 119 -1.02 -11.97 3.01
CA GLN A 119 -1.24 -13.29 2.41
C GLN A 119 -1.48 -14.37 3.46
N ALA A 120 -0.81 -14.30 4.63
CA ALA A 120 -1.03 -15.20 5.74
C ALA A 120 -2.38 -14.98 6.44
N ILE A 121 -2.84 -13.72 6.58
CA ILE A 121 -4.18 -13.38 7.09
C ILE A 121 -5.25 -14.00 6.19
N ILE A 122 -5.11 -13.82 4.87
CA ILE A 122 -6.00 -14.40 3.87
C ILE A 122 -6.06 -15.93 3.96
N TYR A 123 -4.91 -16.63 3.89
CA TYR A 123 -4.90 -18.09 3.84
C TYR A 123 -5.32 -18.76 5.15
N LYS A 124 -5.08 -18.13 6.30
CA LYS A 124 -5.43 -18.69 7.62
C LYS A 124 -6.72 -18.12 8.19
N ASN A 125 -7.41 -17.24 7.45
CA ASN A 125 -8.58 -16.48 7.89
C ASN A 125 -8.38 -15.84 9.28
N LEU A 126 -7.27 -15.11 9.45
CA LEU A 126 -6.91 -14.51 10.74
C LEU A 126 -7.83 -13.34 11.10
N ALA A 127 -7.97 -13.11 12.41
CA ALA A 127 -8.77 -12.01 12.95
C ALA A 127 -8.30 -10.62 12.47
N GLU A 128 -9.26 -9.70 12.42
CA GLU A 128 -9.11 -8.41 11.73
C GLU A 128 -7.93 -7.54 12.22
N TYR A 129 -7.61 -7.60 13.51
CA TYR A 129 -6.53 -6.80 14.10
C TYR A 129 -5.15 -7.08 13.48
N TRP A 130 -4.95 -8.23 12.83
CA TRP A 130 -3.70 -8.54 12.11
C TRP A 130 -3.48 -7.63 10.90
N TRP A 131 -4.53 -7.14 10.24
CA TRP A 131 -4.39 -6.16 9.16
C TRP A 131 -3.74 -4.86 9.68
N TYR A 132 -4.18 -4.40 10.86
CA TYR A 132 -3.66 -3.20 11.52
C TYR A 132 -2.21 -3.35 11.99
N ILE A 133 -1.87 -4.50 12.60
CA ILE A 133 -0.48 -4.83 13.01
C ILE A 133 0.44 -4.85 11.79
N SER A 134 0.02 -5.51 10.71
CA SER A 134 0.76 -5.56 9.45
C SER A 134 1.01 -4.17 8.88
N ALA A 135 -0.04 -3.34 8.80
CA ALA A 135 0.03 -1.98 8.26
C ALA A 135 0.92 -1.06 9.11
N PHE A 136 0.91 -1.22 10.43
CA PHE A 136 1.81 -0.51 11.35
C PHE A 136 3.28 -0.89 11.13
N ILE A 137 3.59 -2.19 11.00
CA ILE A 137 4.95 -2.69 10.69
C ILE A 137 5.43 -2.15 9.34
N ALA A 138 4.57 -2.17 8.31
CA ALA A 138 4.87 -1.59 7.00
C ALA A 138 5.16 -0.09 7.10
N GLY A 139 4.48 0.61 8.01
CA GLY A 139 4.70 2.02 8.28
C GLY A 139 5.97 2.33 9.07
N LEU A 140 6.44 1.41 9.93
CA LEU A 140 7.75 1.53 10.59
C LEU A 140 8.93 1.39 9.61
N ALA A 141 8.73 0.68 8.50
CA ALA A 141 9.65 0.70 7.37
C ALA A 141 9.46 1.92 6.44
N GLY A 142 8.53 2.83 6.78
CA GLY A 142 8.16 4.10 6.11
C GLY A 142 7.68 4.02 4.66
N GLY A 143 7.70 2.82 4.04
CA GLY A 143 7.08 2.51 2.77
C GLY A 143 7.44 3.48 1.62
N THR A 144 6.42 3.88 0.86
CA THR A 144 6.52 4.67 -0.37
C THR A 144 7.07 6.08 -0.15
N ASN A 145 6.86 6.67 1.02
CA ASN A 145 7.21 8.07 1.28
C ASN A 145 8.72 8.25 1.40
N ILE A 146 9.39 7.31 2.08
CA ILE A 146 10.86 7.24 2.11
C ILE A 146 11.44 7.11 0.71
N LEU A 147 10.87 6.22 -0.11
CA LEU A 147 11.34 5.97 -1.46
C LEU A 147 11.28 7.25 -2.30
N GLY A 148 10.20 8.04 -2.16
CA GLY A 148 10.10 9.38 -2.73
C GLY A 148 11.19 10.35 -2.24
N ILE A 149 11.44 10.41 -0.93
CA ILE A 149 12.51 11.26 -0.36
C ILE A 149 13.89 10.88 -0.90
N VAL A 150 14.24 9.59 -0.88
CA VAL A 150 15.57 9.15 -1.32
C VAL A 150 15.76 9.39 -2.82
N ILE A 151 14.74 9.14 -3.66
CA ILE A 151 14.82 9.47 -5.08
C ILE A 151 14.95 10.99 -5.28
N ASN A 152 14.19 11.80 -4.56
CA ASN A 152 14.30 13.27 -4.64
C ASN A 152 15.69 13.78 -4.25
N LEU A 153 16.32 13.20 -3.23
CA LEU A 153 17.70 13.51 -2.84
C LEU A 153 18.72 13.07 -3.90
N VAL A 154 18.54 11.87 -4.49
CA VAL A 154 19.42 11.41 -5.57
C VAL A 154 19.27 12.28 -6.82
N ILE A 155 18.07 12.73 -7.18
CA ILE A 155 17.86 13.73 -8.24
C ILE A 155 18.61 15.02 -7.89
N THR A 156 18.42 15.55 -6.68
CA THR A 156 19.02 16.81 -6.22
C THR A 156 20.55 16.82 -6.37
N GLU A 157 21.21 15.72 -6.02
CA GLU A 157 22.68 15.61 -6.05
C GLU A 157 23.26 15.15 -7.40
N SER A 158 22.48 14.46 -8.23
CA SER A 158 22.94 13.98 -9.55
C SER A 158 22.60 14.93 -10.71
N THR A 159 21.99 16.08 -10.42
CA THR A 159 21.56 17.08 -11.42
C THR A 159 22.07 18.46 -11.07
N GLU A 160 22.53 19.19 -12.09
CA GLU A 160 22.87 20.60 -12.00
C GLU A 160 21.62 21.44 -11.69
N GLU A 161 21.83 22.59 -11.03
CA GLU A 161 20.75 23.41 -10.48
C GLU A 161 19.79 23.97 -11.55
N ASN A 162 20.32 24.24 -12.75
CA ASN A 162 19.58 24.64 -13.96
C ASN A 162 18.61 23.54 -14.48
N GLU A 163 18.97 22.26 -14.39
CA GLU A 163 18.17 21.13 -14.85
C GLU A 163 17.24 20.55 -13.77
N ARG A 164 17.58 20.75 -12.50
CA ARG A 164 16.96 20.07 -11.35
C ARG A 164 15.43 20.15 -11.34
N SER A 165 14.85 21.32 -11.66
CA SER A 165 13.39 21.52 -11.73
C SER A 165 12.73 20.66 -12.82
N SER A 166 13.30 20.63 -14.03
CA SER A 166 12.85 19.81 -15.14
C SER A 166 12.93 18.31 -14.82
N ARG A 167 13.98 17.90 -14.11
CA ARG A 167 14.20 16.50 -13.67
C ARG A 167 13.16 16.07 -12.63
N PHE A 168 12.83 16.95 -11.66
CA PHE A 168 11.73 16.72 -10.72
C PHE A 168 10.37 16.61 -11.41
N VAL A 169 10.05 17.51 -12.35
CA VAL A 169 8.77 17.48 -13.10
C VAL A 169 8.65 16.18 -13.91
N ARG A 170 9.72 15.74 -14.59
CA ARG A 170 9.73 14.46 -15.31
C ARG A 170 9.52 13.26 -14.39
N TYR A 171 10.18 13.23 -13.22
CA TYR A 171 9.98 12.17 -12.23
C TYR A 171 8.54 12.16 -11.70
N GLY A 172 8.00 13.31 -11.31
CA GLY A 172 6.62 13.44 -10.83
C GLY A 172 5.57 13.01 -11.88
N ALA A 173 5.83 13.30 -13.16
CA ALA A 173 4.99 12.81 -14.26
C ALA A 173 5.07 11.28 -14.41
N MET A 174 6.26 10.69 -14.31
CA MET A 174 6.44 9.23 -14.35
C MET A 174 5.75 8.53 -13.18
N THR A 175 5.83 9.07 -11.96
CA THR A 175 5.15 8.49 -10.79
C THR A 175 3.64 8.67 -10.77
N THR A 176 3.11 9.65 -11.50
CA THR A 176 1.65 9.87 -11.62
C THR A 176 1.04 9.04 -12.76
N ALA A 177 1.86 8.54 -13.68
CA ALA A 177 1.46 7.68 -14.80
C ALA A 177 1.52 6.17 -14.49
N LEU A 178 1.89 5.79 -13.25
CA LEU A 178 2.09 4.42 -12.75
C LEU A 178 1.15 4.11 -11.57
#